data_AF-A0A942LN16-F1
#
_entry.id   AF-A0A942LN16-F1
#
_cell.length_a   1.000
_cell.length_b   1.000
_cell.length_c   1.000
_cell.angle_alpha   90.00
_cell.angle_beta   90.00
_cell.angle_gamma   90.00
#
_symmetry.space_group_name_H-M   'P 1'
#
loop_
_entity.id
_entity.type
_entity.pdbx_description
1 polymer ?
#
loop_
_entity_poly.entity_id
_entity_poly.type
_entity_poly.pdbx_seq_one_letter_code
_entity_poly.pdbx_strand_id
1 'polypeptide(L)' 'AGMVVVADGTKDSESRLTKVLTFDPMMGILRHADAGYERARSNASEFGIRIPML' A
#
# COMPACT_ATOMS: atom_id res chain seq x y z
N ALA A 1 -0.74 11.04 -8.75
CA ALA A 1 0.67 10.75 -9.07
C ALA A 1 0.72 9.44 -9.84
N GLY A 2 1.72 9.23 -10.68
CA GLY A 2 1.97 7.96 -11.35
C GLY A 2 3.27 7.35 -10.86
N MET A 3 3.31 6.02 -10.74
CA MET A 3 4.49 5.27 -10.34
C MET A 3 4.77 4.17 -11.38
N VAL A 4 6.05 3.97 -11.70
CA VAL A 4 6.53 2.89 -12.58
C VAL A 4 7.77 2.27 -11.94
N VAL A 5 7.83 0.94 -11.90
CA VAL A 5 8.97 0.16 -11.39
C VAL A 5 9.28 -0.96 -12.37
N VAL A 6 10.57 -1.21 -12.62
CA VAL A 6 11.03 -2.21 -13.60
C VAL A 6 11.45 -3.49 -12.87
N ALA A 7 10.99 -4.63 -13.38
CA ALA A 7 11.43 -5.95 -12.95
C ALA A 7 12.54 -6.45 -13.89
N ASP A 8 13.80 -6.22 -13.50
CA ASP A 8 14.99 -6.60 -14.29
C ASP A 8 15.63 -7.94 -13.85
N GLY A 9 15.02 -8.65 -12.89
CA GLY A 9 15.50 -9.93 -12.38
C GLY A 9 16.59 -9.85 -11.31
N THR A 10 17.05 -8.65 -10.95
CA THR A 10 18.03 -8.46 -9.87
C THR A 10 17.41 -8.55 -8.48
N LYS A 11 18.23 -8.86 -7.46
CA LYS A 11 17.81 -8.82 -6.05
C LYS A 11 17.41 -7.42 -5.58
N ASP A 12 18.01 -6.40 -6.17
CA ASP A 12 17.64 -5.02 -5.92
C ASP A 12 16.25 -4.68 -6.46
N SER A 13 15.90 -5.14 -7.66
CA SER A 13 14.55 -4.91 -8.20
C SER A 13 13.49 -5.68 -7.41
N GLU A 14 13.78 -6.90 -6.95
CA GLU A 14 12.90 -7.64 -6.03
C GLU A 14 12.54 -6.79 -4.79
N SER A 15 13.54 -6.23 -4.10
CA SER A 15 13.32 -5.37 -2.93
C SER A 15 12.51 -4.11 -3.24
N ARG A 16 12.76 -3.48 -4.40
CA ARG A 16 12.01 -2.30 -4.85
C ARG A 16 10.56 -2.65 -5.20
N LEU A 17 10.35 -3.76 -5.91
CA LEU A 17 9.03 -4.25 -6.29
C LEU A 17 8.16 -4.55 -5.08
N THR A 18 8.69 -5.28 -4.11
CA THR A 18 7.96 -5.61 -2.87
C THR A 18 7.48 -4.32 -2.18
N LYS A 19 8.34 -3.30 -2.09
CA LYS A 19 7.98 -2.02 -1.46
C LYS A 19 6.95 -1.26 -2.29
N VAL A 20 7.20 -1.05 -3.57
CA VAL A 20 6.32 -0.23 -4.44
C VAL A 20 4.93 -0.85 -4.52
N LEU A 21 4.85 -2.16 -4.80
CA LEU A 21 3.57 -2.86 -4.96
C LEU A 21 2.83 -3.08 -3.63
N THR A 22 3.49 -2.86 -2.49
CA THR A 22 2.83 -2.86 -1.16
C THR A 22 2.35 -1.47 -0.78
N PHE A 23 3.22 -0.46 -0.86
CA PHE A 23 2.93 0.87 -0.32
C PHE A 23 2.06 1.72 -1.26
N ASP A 24 2.18 1.58 -2.57
CA ASP A 24 1.35 2.33 -3.52
C ASP A 24 -0.16 2.04 -3.36
N PRO A 25 -0.62 0.78 -3.34
CA PRO A 25 -2.03 0.49 -3.04
C PRO A 25 -2.41 0.74 -1.58
N MET A 26 -1.49 0.54 -0.63
CA MET A 26 -1.73 0.84 0.79
C MET A 26 -2.10 2.33 0.99
N MET A 27 -1.47 3.25 0.26
CA MET A 27 -1.85 4.67 0.30
C MET A 27 -3.31 4.91 -0.12
N GLY A 28 -3.81 4.12 -1.07
CA GLY A 28 -5.23 4.13 -1.44
C GLY A 28 -6.12 3.73 -0.26
N ILE A 29 -5.79 2.62 0.42
CA ILE A 29 -6.53 2.15 1.59
C ILE A 29 -6.50 3.20 2.71
N LEU A 30 -5.32 3.72 3.03
CA LEU A 30 -5.15 4.77 4.05
C LEU A 30 -6.04 5.98 3.76
N ARG A 31 -6.02 6.47 2.52
CA ARG A 31 -6.81 7.65 2.12
C ARG A 31 -8.31 7.41 2.24
N HIS A 32 -8.81 6.23 1.87
CA HIS A 32 -10.23 5.92 1.99
C HIS A 32 -10.64 5.63 3.44
N ALA A 33 -9.77 5.01 4.25
CA ALA A 33 -10.03 4.79 5.67
C ALA A 33 -10.12 6.12 6.44
N ASP A 34 -9.23 7.07 6.13
CA ASP A 34 -9.23 8.44 6.66
C ASP A 34 -10.51 9.20 6.27
N ALA A 35 -10.98 9.02 5.02
CA ALA A 35 -12.26 9.57 4.57
C ALA A 35 -13.51 8.89 5.17
N GLY A 36 -13.36 7.89 6.04
CA GLY A 36 -14.46 7.24 6.75
C GLY A 36 -15.12 6.06 6.01
N TYR A 37 -14.49 5.52 4.96
CA TYR A 37 -15.02 4.34 4.27
C TYR A 37 -14.80 3.07 5.10
N GLU A 38 -15.88 2.48 5.60
CA GLU A 38 -15.83 1.27 6.45
C GLU A 38 -15.13 0.08 5.78
N ARG A 39 -15.34 -0.11 4.47
CA ARG A 39 -14.64 -1.15 3.70
C ARG A 39 -13.12 -0.96 3.73
N ALA A 40 -12.63 0.29 3.69
CA ALA A 40 -11.21 0.57 3.75
C ALA A 40 -10.63 0.31 5.15
N ARG A 41 -11.40 0.58 6.22
CA ARG A 41 -11.02 0.23 7.60
C ARG A 41 -10.94 -1.29 7.81
N SER A 42 -11.91 -2.03 7.25
CA SER A 42 -11.88 -3.50 7.23
C SER A 42 -10.64 -4.03 6.52
N ASN A 43 -10.36 -3.51 5.31
CA ASN A 43 -9.17 -3.89 4.54
C ASN A 43 -7.88 -3.54 5.30
N ALA A 44 -7.81 -2.39 5.96
CA ALA A 44 -6.65 -2.01 6.76
C ALA A 44 -6.38 -3.02 7.89
N SER A 45 -7.44 -3.51 8.54
CA SER A 45 -7.34 -4.54 9.58
C SER A 45 -6.90 -5.90 8.99
N GLU A 46 -7.50 -6.31 7.86
CA GLU A 46 -7.18 -7.57 7.18
C GLU A 46 -5.72 -7.62 6.71
N PHE A 47 -5.20 -6.52 6.16
CA PHE A 47 -3.83 -6.43 5.65
C PHE A 47 -2.81 -5.97 6.70
N GLY A 48 -3.21 -5.80 7.96
CA GLY A 48 -2.32 -5.38 9.05
C GLY A 48 -1.75 -3.97 8.89
N ILE A 49 -2.46 -3.08 8.20
CA ILE A 49 -2.05 -1.70 7.97
C ILE A 49 -2.33 -0.88 9.23
N ARG A 50 -1.26 -0.34 9.83
CA ARG A 50 -1.38 0.54 11.01
C ARG A 50 -1.76 1.96 10.57
N ILE A 51 -2.92 2.43 11.03
CA ILE A 51 -3.39 3.80 10.81
C ILE A 51 -3.33 4.55 12.14
N PRO A 52 -2.39 5.50 12.37
CA PRO A 52 -2.17 6.07 13.70
C PRO A 52 -3.33 6.86 14.30
N MET A 53 -4.24 7.37 13.47
CA MET A 53 -5.35 8.24 13.87
C MET A 53 -6.69 7.49 13.99
N LEU A 54 -6.67 6.15 13.80
CA LEU A 54 -7.84 5.28 13.73
C LEU A 54 -7.77 4.23 14.84
#